data_AF-A0A2G4HHF9-F1
#
_entry.id   AF-A0A2G4HHF9-F1
#
_cell.length_a   1.000
_cell.length_b   1.000
_cell.length_c   1.000
_cell.angle_alpha   90.00
_cell.angle_beta   90.00
_cell.angle_gamma   90.00
#
_symmetry.space_group_name_H-M   'P 1'
#
loop_
_entity.id
_entity.type
_entity.pdbx_description
1 polymer ?
#
loop_
_entity_poly.entity_id
_entity_poly.type
_entity_poly.pdbx_seq_one_letter_code
_entity_poly.pdbx_strand_id
1 'polypeptide(L)' 'MAYSHSTREACAALRISDRTLFRLRRDGILKAGDHFRAAGAGISRPPLLWNVEEVERTLARRSRRVL' A
#
# COMPACT_ATOMS: atom_id res chain seq x y z
N MET A 1 -5.43 -10.91 6.77
CA MET A 1 -4.22 -10.23 6.23
C MET A 1 -3.78 -10.92 4.96
N ALA A 2 -4.34 -10.53 3.81
CA ALA A 2 -3.97 -11.10 2.53
C ALA A 2 -3.35 -10.00 1.67
N TYR A 3 -2.08 -10.18 1.28
CA TYR A 3 -1.46 -9.40 0.21
C TYR A 3 -1.99 -9.91 -1.12
N SER A 4 -3.22 -9.55 -1.45
CA SER A 4 -3.95 -10.08 -2.61
C SER A 4 -4.07 -9.09 -3.77
N HIS A 5 -3.90 -7.79 -3.51
CA HIS A 5 -4.16 -6.76 -4.52
C HIS A 5 -2.86 -6.32 -5.19
N SER A 6 -2.86 -6.28 -6.52
CA SER A 6 -1.86 -5.54 -7.28
C SER A 6 -1.95 -4.03 -7.00
N THR A 7 -0.93 -3.27 -7.39
CA THR A 7 -0.97 -1.79 -7.25
C THR A 7 -2.20 -1.18 -7.94
N ARG A 8 -2.60 -1.69 -9.12
CA ARG A 8 -3.78 -1.16 -9.83
C ARG A 8 -5.07 -1.43 -9.07
N GLU A 9 -5.24 -2.63 -8.55
CA GLU A 9 -6.43 -3.01 -7.76
C GLU A 9 -6.47 -2.23 -6.44
N ALA A 10 -5.32 -2.06 -5.78
CA ALA A 10 -5.21 -1.26 -4.57
C ALA A 10 -5.60 0.21 -4.82
N CYS A 11 -5.12 0.82 -5.91
CA CYS A 11 -5.51 2.17 -6.32
C CYS A 11 -7.03 2.29 -6.53
N ALA A 12 -7.63 1.30 -7.20
CA ALA A 12 -9.07 1.29 -7.45
C ALA A 12 -9.89 1.16 -6.16
N ALA A 13 -9.51 0.24 -5.28
CA ALA A 13 -10.19 0.01 -3.99
C ALA A 13 -10.09 1.24 -3.07
N LEU A 14 -8.89 1.81 -2.94
CA LEU A 14 -8.61 2.96 -2.07
C LEU A 14 -9.03 4.30 -2.68
N ARG A 15 -9.42 4.33 -3.96
CA ARG A 15 -9.72 5.55 -4.75
C ARG A 15 -8.57 6.58 -4.72
N ILE A 16 -7.34 6.11 -4.84
CA ILE A 16 -6.13 6.96 -4.89
C ILE A 16 -5.25 6.60 -6.09
N SER A 17 -4.39 7.53 -6.49
CA SER A 17 -3.43 7.30 -7.58
C SER A 17 -2.22 6.48 -7.15
N ASP A 18 -1.55 5.85 -8.12
CA ASP A 18 -0.29 5.12 -7.89
C ASP A 18 0.80 6.02 -7.29
N ARG A 19 0.86 7.28 -7.73
CA ARG A 19 1.76 8.31 -7.23
C ARG A 19 1.50 8.62 -5.77
N THR A 20 0.23 8.53 -5.33
CA THR A 20 -0.12 8.67 -3.92
C THR A 20 0.40 7.48 -3.12
N LEU A 21 0.19 6.25 -3.58
CA LEU A 21 0.76 5.05 -2.93
C LEU A 21 2.29 5.10 -2.88
N PHE A 22 2.94 5.53 -3.97
CA PHE A 22 4.39 5.69 -4.03
C PHE A 22 4.87 6.72 -3.00
N ARG A 23 4.24 7.89 -2.94
CA ARG A 23 4.58 8.94 -1.96
C ARG A 23 4.39 8.42 -0.53
N LEU A 24 3.27 7.78 -0.22
CA LEU A 24 3.01 7.23 1.12
C LEU A 24 4.03 6.17 1.54
N ARG A 25 4.53 5.37 0.60
CA ARG A 25 5.65 4.44 0.85
C ARG A 25 6.96 5.17 1.09
N ARG A 26 7.31 6.11 0.20
CA ARG A 26 8.55 6.88 0.28
C ARG A 26 8.63 7.67 1.59
N ASP A 27 7.51 8.20 2.03
CA ASP A 27 7.39 8.97 3.26
C ASP A 27 7.29 8.06 4.52
N GLY A 28 7.41 6.73 4.37
CA GLY A 28 7.45 5.76 5.47
C GLY A 28 6.11 5.48 6.15
N ILE A 29 5.01 6.00 5.60
CA ILE A 29 3.65 5.82 6.14
C ILE A 29 3.17 4.39 5.87
N LEU A 30 3.38 3.92 4.65
CA LEU A 30 3.11 2.53 4.28
C LEU A 30 4.43 1.75 4.32
N LYS A 31 4.47 0.73 5.17
CA LYS A 31 5.63 -0.12 5.44
C LYS A 31 5.55 -1.45 4.72
N ALA A 32 6.70 -1.91 4.23
CA ALA A 32 6.86 -3.27 3.71
C ALA A 32 6.63 -4.28 4.84
N GLY A 33 5.97 -5.41 4.54
CA GLY A 33 5.64 -6.43 5.53
C GLY A 33 4.39 -6.13 6.38
N ASP A 34 3.89 -4.89 6.37
CA ASP A 34 2.60 -4.53 6.97
C ASP A 34 1.56 -4.29 5.86
N HIS A 35 1.87 -3.34 4.98
CA HIS A 35 0.94 -2.78 4.00
C HIS A 35 1.14 -3.35 2.60
N PHE A 36 2.39 -3.71 2.26
CA PHE A 36 2.73 -4.28 0.97
C PHE A 36 3.89 -5.27 1.08
N ARG A 37 4.03 -6.13 0.07
CA ARG A 37 5.19 -6.99 -0.13
C ARG A 37 5.57 -7.08 -1.60
N ALA A 38 6.82 -7.41 -1.89
CA ALA A 38 7.23 -7.79 -3.23
C ALA A 38 6.69 -9.19 -3.57
N ALA A 39 6.14 -9.34 -4.77
CA ALA A 39 5.71 -10.62 -5.33
C ALA A 39 6.69 -11.01 -6.44
N GLY A 40 7.64 -11.87 -6.10
CA GLY A 40 8.68 -12.32 -7.02
C GLY A 40 10.05 -12.25 -6.36
N ALA A 41 10.56 -13.39 -5.95
CA ALA A 41 11.97 -13.52 -5.57
C ALA A 41 12.83 -13.52 -6.85
N GLY A 42 13.92 -12.75 -6.88
CA GLY A 42 14.90 -12.77 -7.97
C GLY A 42 14.60 -11.88 -9.18
N ILE A 43 13.54 -11.05 -9.14
CA ILE A 43 13.26 -10.07 -10.20
C ILE A 43 13.83 -8.71 -9.78
N SER A 44 14.49 -7.98 -10.69
CA SER A 44 15.07 -6.65 -10.42
C SER A 44 14.02 -5.60 -9.99
N ARG A 45 12.77 -5.74 -10.45
CA ARG A 45 11.62 -4.90 -10.07
C ARG A 45 10.37 -5.76 -9.88
N PRO A 46 10.26 -6.46 -8.73
CA PRO A 46 9.12 -7.33 -8.50
C PRO A 46 7.84 -6.49 -8.34
N PRO A 47 6.71 -6.95 -8.91
CA PRO A 47 5.42 -6.31 -8.65
C PRO A 47 5.10 -6.32 -7.16
N LEU A 48 4.29 -5.36 -6.72
CA LEU A 48 3.89 -5.22 -5.33
C LEU A 48 2.51 -5.83 -5.13
N LEU A 49 2.37 -6.61 -4.07
CA LEU A 49 1.08 -7.01 -3.54
C LEU A 49 0.76 -6.21 -2.28
N TRP A 50 -0.47 -5.77 -2.19
CA TRP A 50 -0.96 -4.84 -1.18
C TRP A 50 -1.98 -5.52 -0.28
N ASN A 51 -1.90 -5.19 1.00
CA ASN A 51 -2.90 -5.47 2.00
C ASN A 51 -3.77 -4.21 2.14
N VAL A 52 -4.81 -4.11 1.32
CA VAL A 52 -5.67 -2.92 1.23
C VAL A 52 -6.30 -2.57 2.57
N GLU A 53 -6.76 -3.57 3.34
CA GLU A 53 -7.37 -3.35 4.66
C GLU A 53 -6.42 -2.65 5.64
N GLU A 54 -5.14 -3.02 5.67
CA GLU A 54 -4.15 -2.35 6.53
C GLU A 54 -3.81 -0.96 6.02
N VAL A 55 -3.77 -0.76 4.70
CA VAL A 55 -3.60 0.58 4.10
C VAL A 55 -4.77 1.48 4.52
N GLU A 56 -6.01 1.02 4.39
CA GLU A 56 -7.20 1.76 4.83
C GLU A 56 -7.15 2.09 6.32
N ARG A 57 -6.84 1.10 7.17
CA ARG A 57 -6.70 1.31 8.62
C ARG A 57 -5.66 2.37 8.95
N THR A 58 -4.49 2.33 8.32
CA THR A 58 -3.43 3.31 8.54
C THR A 58 -3.84 4.70 8.07
N LEU A 59 -4.49 4.81 6.91
CA LEU A 59 -5.00 6.09 6.41
C LEU A 59 -6.09 6.66 7.32
N ALA A 60 -7.03 5.83 7.78
CA ALA A 60 -8.10 6.22 8.69
C ALA A 60 -7.59 6.63 10.09
N ARG A 61 -6.52 6.00 10.59
CA ARG A 61 -5.86 6.43 11.84
C ARG A 61 -5.17 7.78 11.68
N ARG A 62 -4.57 8.03 10.51
CA ARG A 62 -3.87 9.28 10.23
C ARG A 62 -4.84 10.44 10.07
N SER A 63 -5.94 10.26 9.34
CA SER A 63 -6.95 11.33 9.17
C SER A 63 -7.55 11.78 10.50
N ARG A 64 -7.78 10.85 11.44
CA ARG A 64 -8.26 11.16 12.80
C ARG A 64 -7.27 11.93 13.67
N ARG A 65 -5.97 11.92 13.34
CA ARG A 65 -4.94 12.62 14.12
C ARG A 65 -4.70 14.05 13.62
N VAL A 66 -5.30 14.41 12.49
CA VAL A 66 -5.19 15.74 11.86
C VAL A 66 -6.40 16.61 12.19
N LEU A 67 -7.45 16.04 12.79
CA LEU A 67 -8.61 16.73 13.38
C LEU A 67 -8.44 16.81 14.90
#